data_AF-A0A6L8MJY9-F1
#
_entry.id   AF-A0A6L8MJY9-F1
#
_cell.length_a   1.000
_cell.length_b   1.000
_cell.length_c   1.000
_cell.angle_alpha   90.00
_cell.angle_beta   90.00
_cell.angle_gamma   90.00
#
_symmetry.space_group_name_H-M   'P 1'
#
loop_
_entity.id
_entity.type
_entity.pdbx_description
1 polymer ?
#
loop_
_entity_poly.entity_id
_entity_poly.type
_entity_poly.pdbx_seq_one_letter_code
_entity_poly.pdbx_strand_id
1 'polypeptide(L)' 'MNQLQGSCLCGGVRYRAALPVSHASHCYCTMCQKQHGAAAGSYANVASAGFAIEQGAHLITDTKPAWLPHA' A
#
# COMPACT_ATOMS: atom_id res chain seq x y z
N MET A 1 -8.23 -20.23 -2.07
CA MET A 1 -7.70 -19.02 -1.40
C MET A 1 -8.34 -17.82 -2.09
N ASN A 2 -9.23 -17.06 -1.43
CA ASN A 2 -10.08 -16.05 -2.10
C ASN A 2 -9.74 -14.60 -1.70
N GLN A 3 -8.70 -14.40 -0.87
CA GLN A 3 -8.35 -13.09 -0.32
C GLN A 3 -6.88 -13.05 0.13
N LEU A 4 -6.29 -11.87 0.04
CA LEU A 4 -4.99 -11.47 0.59
C LEU A 4 -5.19 -10.80 1.94
N GLN A 5 -4.23 -10.96 2.84
CA GLN A 5 -4.20 -10.33 4.16
C GLN A 5 -2.82 -9.76 4.42
N GLY A 6 -2.74 -8.63 5.11
CA GLY A 6 -1.47 -8.00 5.46
C GLY A 6 -1.59 -7.01 6.61
N SER A 7 -0.45 -6.49 7.05
CA SER A 7 -0.34 -5.53 8.16
C SER A 7 0.81 -4.54 7.98
N CYS A 8 0.81 -3.44 8.74
CA CYS A 8 2.05 -2.66 8.93
C CYS A 8 3.09 -3.49 9.68
N LEU A 9 4.38 -3.15 9.53
CA LEU A 9 5.46 -3.74 10.33
C LEU A 9 5.27 -3.52 11.84
N CYS A 10 4.60 -2.43 12.19
CA CYS A 10 4.26 -2.08 13.57
C CYS A 10 3.17 -2.95 14.20
N GLY A 11 2.42 -3.74 13.42
CA GLY A 11 1.23 -4.48 13.86
C GLY A 11 -0.03 -3.64 14.16
N GLY A 12 0.06 -2.30 14.19
CA GLY A 12 -1.06 -1.41 14.47
C GLY A 12 -2.19 -1.41 13.43
N VAL A 13 -1.86 -1.70 12.16
CA VAL A 13 -2.81 -1.72 11.03
C VAL A 13 -2.89 -3.13 10.44
N ARG A 14 -4.11 -3.59 10.17
CA ARG A 14 -4.39 -4.86 9.44
C ARG A 14 -5.39 -4.61 8.32
N TYR A 15 -5.20 -5.28 7.19
CA TYR A 15 -6.11 -5.15 6.04
C TYR A 15 -6.34 -6.49 5.34
N ARG A 16 -7.45 -6.56 4.60
CA ARG A 16 -7.76 -7.63 3.66
C ARG A 16 -8.04 -7.08 2.26
N ALA A 17 -7.80 -7.90 1.24
CA ALA A 17 -8.15 -7.60 -0.14
C ALA A 17 -8.67 -8.86 -0.85
N ALA A 18 -9.81 -8.77 -1.53
CA ALA A 18 -10.31 -9.86 -2.36
C ALA A 18 -9.40 -10.09 -3.58
N LEU A 19 -9.26 -11.35 -3.98
CA LEU A 19 -8.68 -11.72 -5.27
C LEU A 19 -9.72 -11.59 -6.39
N PRO A 20 -9.30 -11.42 -7.66
CA PRO A 20 -7.93 -11.39 -8.14
C PRO A 20 -7.23 -10.03 -7.97
N VAL A 21 -5.90 -10.04 -7.99
CA VAL A 21 -5.09 -8.84 -8.25
C VAL A 21 -5.21 -8.52 -9.74
N SER A 22 -5.57 -7.28 -10.07
CA SER A 22 -5.75 -6.88 -11.48
C SER A 22 -4.43 -6.53 -12.17
N HIS A 23 -3.45 -6.03 -11.42
CA HIS A 23 -2.15 -5.67 -11.96
C HIS A 23 -1.07 -5.73 -10.89
N ALA A 24 0.16 -6.09 -11.28
CA ALA A 24 1.34 -6.00 -10.44
C ALA A 24 2.36 -5.09 -11.12
N SER A 25 2.99 -4.20 -10.37
CA SER A 25 3.92 -3.22 -10.94
C SER A 25 5.06 -2.87 -9.97
N HIS A 26 6.17 -2.40 -10.55
CA HIS A 26 7.25 -1.76 -9.83
C HIS A 26 7.26 -0.27 -10.16
N CYS A 27 7.16 0.58 -9.13
CA CYS A 27 7.32 2.02 -9.28
C CYS A 27 8.75 2.44 -8.93
N TYR A 28 9.38 3.16 -9.85
CA TYR A 28 10.78 3.60 -9.73
C TYR A 28 10.92 5.06 -9.31
N CYS A 29 9.84 5.72 -8.89
CA CYS A 29 9.94 7.11 -8.45
C CYS A 29 10.71 7.22 -7.13
N THR A 30 11.33 8.37 -6.89
CA THR A 30 12.14 8.62 -5.68
C THR A 30 11.35 8.43 -4.38
N MET A 31 10.05 8.72 -4.38
CA MET A 31 9.20 8.49 -3.20
C MET A 31 9.11 7.00 -2.87
N CYS A 32 8.80 6.16 -3.86
CA CYS A 32 8.67 4.72 -3.67
C CYS A 32 10.02 4.09 -3.29
N GLN A 33 11.12 4.53 -3.91
CA GLN A 33 12.46 4.08 -3.55
C GLN A 33 12.78 4.36 -2.07
N LYS A 34 12.51 5.58 -1.60
CA LYS A 34 12.74 5.98 -0.20
C LYS A 34 11.83 5.24 0.77
N GLN A 35 10.55 5.06 0.45
CA GLN A 35 9.59 4.39 1.32
C GLN A 35 9.91 2.90 1.51
N HIS A 36 10.36 2.22 0.45
CA HIS A 36 10.67 0.80 0.50
C HIS A 36 12.14 0.50 0.84
N GLY A 37 13.04 1.50 0.81
CA GLY A 37 14.48 1.28 0.99
C GLY A 37 15.09 0.41 -0.12
N ALA A 38 14.53 0.49 -1.34
CA ALA A 38 14.85 -0.39 -2.46
C ALA A 38 14.90 0.37 -3.79
N ALA A 39 15.38 -0.28 -4.85
CA ALA A 39 15.44 0.31 -6.19
C ALA A 39 14.05 0.64 -6.80
N ALA A 40 13.00 0.00 -6.28
CA ALA A 40 11.60 0.25 -6.65
C ALA A 40 10.65 -0.12 -5.50
N GLY A 41 9.44 0.43 -5.51
CA GLY A 41 8.32 -0.05 -4.70
C GLY A 41 7.49 -1.06 -5.49
N SER A 42 7.10 -2.18 -4.85
CA SER A 42 6.28 -3.23 -5.46
C SER A 42 4.81 -3.06 -5.07
N TYR A 43 3.91 -3.03 -6.05
CA TYR A 43 2.49 -2.81 -5.84
C TYR A 43 1.64 -3.88 -6.51
N ALA A 44 0.49 -4.15 -5.90
CA ALA A 44 -0.56 -5.00 -6.43
C ALA A 44 -1.88 -4.21 -6.41
N ASN A 45 -2.53 -4.08 -7.55
CA ASN A 45 -3.81 -3.39 -7.68
C ASN A 45 -4.95 -4.37 -7.40
N VAL A 46 -5.86 -3.98 -6.52
CA VAL A 46 -7.07 -4.75 -6.17
C VAL A 46 -8.30 -3.87 -6.32
N ALA A 47 -9.47 -4.48 -6.50
CA ALA A 47 -10.73 -3.73 -6.52
C ALA A 47 -11.00 -3.12 -5.14
N SER A 48 -11.34 -1.83 -5.09
CA SER A 48 -11.68 -1.13 -3.84
C SER A 48 -12.84 -1.79 -3.10
N ALA A 49 -13.85 -2.29 -3.82
CA ALA A 49 -14.99 -3.01 -3.24
C ALA A 49 -14.59 -4.27 -2.45
N GLY A 50 -13.43 -4.86 -2.75
CA GLY A 50 -12.90 -6.03 -2.05
C GLY A 50 -11.83 -5.71 -1.01
N PHE A 51 -11.49 -4.44 -0.81
CA PHE A 51 -10.45 -3.99 0.12
C PHE A 51 -11.05 -3.43 1.40
N ALA A 52 -10.50 -3.80 2.55
CA ALA A 52 -10.90 -3.23 3.83
C ALA A 52 -9.73 -3.14 4.80
N ILE A 53 -9.65 -2.02 5.51
CA ILE A 53 -8.83 -1.90 6.72
C ILE A 53 -9.64 -2.50 7.88
N GLU A 54 -9.12 -3.56 8.49
CA GLU A 54 -9.78 -4.28 9.58
C GLU A 54 -9.40 -3.73 10.95
N GLN A 55 -8.24 -3.08 11.06
CA GLN A 55 -7.72 -2.53 12.30
C GLN A 55 -6.87 -1.28 12.02
N GLY A 56 -6.92 -0.29 12.91
CA GLY A 56 -5.94 0.80 12.95
C GLY A 56 -6.13 1.88 11.90
N ALA A 57 -7.32 2.03 11.32
CA ALA A 57 -7.59 3.06 10.30
C ALA A 57 -7.22 4.48 10.77
N HIS A 58 -7.39 4.79 12.05
CA HIS A 58 -7.01 6.07 12.67
C HIS A 58 -5.49 6.31 12.75
N LEU A 59 -4.66 5.28 12.56
CA LEU A 59 -3.20 5.39 12.52
C LEU A 59 -2.68 5.73 11.10
N ILE A 60 -3.55 5.72 10.09
CA ILE A 60 -3.19 5.99 8.70
C ILE A 60 -3.28 7.50 8.47
N THR A 61 -2.21 8.06 7.91
CA THR A 61 -2.14 9.46 7.50
C THR A 61 -1.58 9.57 6.09
N ASP A 62 -1.97 10.63 5.39
CA ASP A 62 -1.43 10.91 4.07
C ASP A 62 0.05 11.30 4.16
N THR A 63 0.88 10.60 3.40
CA THR A 63 2.27 11.03 3.22
C THR A 63 2.34 11.96 2.02
N LYS A 64 2.46 13.27 2.26
CA LYS A 64 2.76 14.28 1.23
C LYS A 64 4.17 14.81 1.41
N PRO A 65 5.19 14.29 0.69
CA PRO A 65 6.55 14.74 0.87
C PRO A 65 6.72 16.17 0.36
N ALA A 66 7.38 17.03 1.12
CA ALA A 66 7.58 18.44 0.78
C ALA A 66 8.32 18.69 -0.55
N TRP A 67 9.02 17.68 -1.08
CA TRP A 67 9.75 17.76 -2.34
C TRP A 67 8.95 17.30 -3.57
N LEU A 68 7.68 16.86 -3.43
CA LEU A 68 6.87 16.48 -4.59
C LEU A 68 6.12 17.69 -5.15
N PRO A 69 6.40 18.13 -6.39
CA PRO A 69 5.82 19.34 -6.97
C PRO A 69 4.35 19.21 -7.41
N HIS A 70 3.72 18.03 -7.28
CA HIS A 70 2.36 17.76 -7.82
C HIS A 70 1.44 17.00 -6.83
N ALA A 71 1.64 17.15 -5.52
CA ALA A 71 0.78 16.50 -4.53
C ALA A 71 -0.67 17.02 -4.57
#